data_AF-A0A662RAU9-F1
#
_entry.id   AF-A0A662RAU9-F1
#
_cell.length_a   1.000
_cell.length_b   1.000
_cell.length_c   1.000
_cell.angle_alpha   90.00
_cell.angle_beta   90.00
_cell.angle_gamma   90.00
#
_symmetry.space_group_name_H-M   'P 1'
#
loop_
_entity.id
_entity.type
_entity.pdbx_description
1 polymer ?
#
loop_
_entity_poly.entity_id
_entity_poly.type
_entity_poly.pdbx_seq_one_letter_code
_entity_poly.pdbx_strand_id
1 'polypeptide(L)' 'MKVNSPLQVYKYLPQTNCGECGEATCMAFASHLLDRSKKVADCPPLLDDKYKKKY' A
#
# COMPACT_ATOMS: atom_id res chain seq x y z
N MET A 1 13.67 1.25 -10.25
CA MET A 1 12.65 0.29 -10.73
C MET A 1 11.32 1.04 -10.85
N LYS A 2 10.71 1.09 -12.04
CA LYS A 2 9.36 1.66 -12.19
C LYS A 2 8.35 0.60 -11.80
N VAL A 3 7.62 0.84 -10.71
CA VAL A 3 6.52 -0.05 -10.30
C VAL A 3 5.37 0.19 -11.28
N ASN A 4 5.09 -0.80 -12.14
CA ASN A 4 4.12 -0.69 -13.24
C ASN A 4 2.91 -1.63 -13.08
N SER A 5 2.75 -2.27 -11.92
CA SER A 5 1.64 -3.19 -11.67
C SER A 5 1.18 -3.13 -10.22
N PRO A 6 -0.14 -3.11 -9.95
CA PRO A 6 -0.67 -3.06 -8.58
C PRO A 6 -0.17 -4.23 -7.74
N LEU A 7 0.12 -5.37 -8.39
CA LEU A 7 0.72 -6.54 -7.74
C LEU A 7 2.10 -6.26 -7.14
N GLN A 8 2.91 -5.44 -7.80
CA GLN A 8 4.23 -5.08 -7.26
C GLN A 8 4.09 -4.16 -6.05
N VAL A 9 3.18 -3.17 -6.10
CA VAL A 9 2.88 -2.33 -4.93
C VAL A 9 2.28 -3.17 -3.79
N TYR A 10 1.40 -4.12 -4.10
CA TYR A 10 0.78 -5.01 -3.12
C TYR A 10 1.81 -5.87 -2.37
N LYS A 11 2.86 -6.35 -3.05
CA LYS A 11 4.00 -7.04 -2.39
C LYS A 11 4.67 -6.16 -1.34
N TYR A 12 4.50 -4.86 -1.46
CA TYR A 12 5.07 -3.86 -0.58
C TYR A 12 4.10 -3.32 0.48
N LEU A 13 2.87 -3.80 0.50
CA LEU A 13 1.90 -3.45 1.53
C LEU A 13 1.92 -4.47 2.67
N PRO A 14 1.32 -4.15 3.83
CA PRO A 14 1.21 -5.07 4.95
C PRO A 14 0.34 -6.31 4.64
N GLN A 15 -0.48 -6.24 3.58
CA GLN A 15 -1.42 -7.29 3.15
C GLN A 15 -2.42 -7.71 4.24
N THR A 16 -2.64 -6.84 5.22
CA THR A 16 -3.59 -7.08 6.33
C THR A 16 -5.04 -6.87 5.92
N ASN A 17 -5.28 -6.18 4.80
CA ASN A 17 -6.61 -5.74 4.35
C ASN A 17 -7.40 -5.05 5.48
N CYS A 18 -6.73 -4.26 6.32
CA CYS A 18 -7.30 -3.69 7.54
C CYS A 18 -8.37 -2.61 7.30
N GLY A 19 -8.42 -2.03 6.10
CA GLY A 19 -9.37 -0.96 5.76
C GLY A 19 -9.10 0.40 6.42
N GLU A 20 -8.04 0.55 7.22
CA GLU A 20 -7.71 1.80 7.94
C GLU A 20 -7.39 2.98 7.01
N CYS A 21 -7.01 2.69 5.76
CA CYS A 21 -6.78 3.67 4.70
C CYS A 21 -8.05 4.06 3.91
N GLY A 22 -9.22 3.54 4.31
CA GLY A 22 -10.51 3.74 3.64
C GLY A 22 -10.71 2.91 2.37
N GLU A 23 -9.84 1.93 2.12
CA GLU A 23 -9.93 1.01 0.97
C GLU A 23 -10.44 -0.36 1.39
N ALA A 24 -11.25 -0.99 0.53
CA ALA A 24 -11.80 -2.32 0.82
C ALA A 24 -10.71 -3.41 0.94
N THR A 25 -9.59 -3.26 0.24
CA THR A 25 -8.46 -4.19 0.28
C THR A 25 -7.13 -3.47 0.08
N CYS A 26 -6.02 -4.07 0.51
CA CYS A 26 -4.68 -3.58 0.20
C CYS A 26 -4.41 -3.56 -1.32
N MET A 27 -5.06 -4.44 -2.09
CA MET A 27 -4.93 -4.47 -3.56
C MET A 27 -5.61 -3.24 -4.22
N ALA A 28 -6.74 -2.79 -3.68
CA ALA A 28 -7.37 -1.54 -4.08
C ALA A 28 -6.45 -0.35 -3.77
N PHE A 29 -5.92 -0.28 -2.55
CA PHE A 29 -4.94 0.73 -2.16
C PHE A 29 -3.69 0.74 -3.06
N ALA A 30 -3.16 -0.43 -3.42
CA ALA A 30 -2.04 -0.57 -4.34
C ALA A 30 -2.32 0.02 -5.74
N SER A 31 -3.56 -0.13 -6.22
CA SER A 31 -3.99 0.43 -7.51
C SER A 31 -4.07 1.96 -7.44
N HIS A 32 -4.63 2.49 -6.35
CA HIS A 32 -4.71 3.92 -6.07
C HIS A 32 -3.33 4.58 -5.87
N LEU A 33 -2.36 3.86 -5.31
CA LEU A 33 -0.97 4.32 -5.24
C LEU A 33 -0.33 4.45 -6.64
N LEU A 34 -0.64 3.56 -7.57
CA LEU A 34 -0.12 3.61 -8.94
C LEU A 34 -0.72 4.73 -9.77
N ASP A 35 -2.03 4.92 -9.63
CA ASP A 35 -2.75 6.02 -10.26
C ASP A 35 -2.45 7.38 -9.60
N ARG A 36 -1.66 7.36 -8.50
CA ARG A 36 -1.32 8.54 -7.68
C ARG A 36 -2.53 9.22 -7.05
N SER A 37 -3.66 8.52 -6.97
CA SER A 37 -4.88 8.99 -6.32
C SER A 37 -4.78 8.94 -4.79
N LYS A 38 -3.88 8.10 -4.24
CA LYS A 38 -3.53 8.06 -2.81
C LYS A 38 -2.02 8.08 -2.60
N LYS A 39 -1.60 8.41 -1.38
CA LYS A 39 -0.20 8.42 -0.94
C LYS A 39 0.07 7.29 0.03
N VAL A 40 1.34 6.89 0.12
CA VAL A 40 1.83 5.87 1.07
C VAL A 40 1.48 6.25 2.51
N ALA A 41 1.48 7.55 2.82
CA ALA A 41 1.13 8.09 4.14
C ALA A 41 -0.35 7.89 4.53
N ASP A 42 -1.24 7.62 3.56
CA ASP A 42 -2.65 7.33 3.83
C ASP A 42 -2.88 5.92 4.37
N CYS A 43 -1.83 5.09 4.49
CA CYS A 43 -1.88 3.77 5.10
C CYS A 43 -1.16 3.78 6.45
N PRO A 44 -1.88 3.97 7.58
CA PRO A 44 -1.31 3.94 8.92
C PRO A 44 -0.43 2.72 9.22
N PRO A 45 -0.85 1.47 8.90
CA PRO A 45 -0.02 0.30 9.19
C PRO A 45 1.22 0.20 8.30
N LEU A 46 1.28 0.92 7.18
CA LEU A 46 2.48 0.98 6.34
C LEU A 46 3.52 1.97 6.90
N LEU A 47 3.06 2.98 7.63
CA LEU A 47 3.93 3.95 8.32
C LEU A 47 4.54 3.39 9.60
N ASP A 48 3.96 2.33 10.15
CA ASP A 48 4.47 1.65 11.33
C ASP A 48 5.83 1.00 11.02
N ASP A 49 6.81 1.26 11.90
CA ASP A 49 8.18 0.77 11.79
C ASP A 49 8.28 -0.77 11.73
N LYS A 50 7.24 -1.47 12.18
CA LYS A 50 7.08 -2.92 12.02
C LYS A 50 7.06 -3.36 10.55
N TYR A 51 6.60 -2.50 9.64
CA TYR A 51 6.46 -2.79 8.21
C TYR A 51 7.43 -2.01 7.32
N LYS A 52 8.15 -1.00 7.86
CA LYS A 52 9.24 -0.30 7.15
C LYS A 52 10.45 -1.20 6.86
N LYS A 53 10.60 -2.34 7.53
CA LYS A 53 11.86 -3.11 7.59
C LYS A 53 12.21 -3.97 6.36
N LYS A 54 11.69 -3.65 5.17
CA LYS A 54 11.96 -4.45 3.96
C LYS A 54 12.11 -3.67 2.65
N TYR A 55 12.51 -2.41 2.71
CA TYR A 55 12.72 -1.54 1.53
C TYR A 55 14.14 -1.02 1.45
#